data_AF-A0A813NFV7-F1
#
_entry.id   AF-A0A813NFV7-F1
#
_cell.length_a   1.000
_cell.length_b   1.000
_cell.length_c   1.000
_cell.angle_alpha   90.00
_cell.angle_beta   90.00
_cell.angle_gamma   90.00
#
_symmetry.space_group_name_H-M   'P 1'
#
loop_
_entity.id
_entity.type
_entity.pdbx_description
1 polymer ?
#
loop_
_entity_poly.entity_id
_entity_poly.type
_entity_poly.pdbx_seq_one_letter_code
_entity_poly.pdbx_strand_id
1 'polypeptide(L)'
;MAKSDFGSVSGWHNDRAMISNKNLRITLRKNALSGESGIVSATRIPDGSAYELDFDVRFHSQFDWSRGGKVGFGLGIGNRNTGCNVPLDGAGGTLRLMWYNDGNRVYFYPYVYHAGMAGPCGSNFGKLYPSSGSLEKGKWYKVHMYVKSNTGSNANGHVQIKINGETLIDQSIRWTTNDSKRLISNLSFHTFRGGSGDHWKSDVDSYIYYDNLSVRQITQYILTATALVVLYFHCATFWDPRFTNETIAFLQLASRNASPQGNSLEVKTMRQGIEYLHHASNEKFYGTFKGTLEESTVKTNSTEIPITVYIPTDANKEKLGVYFHGGGWVIGSRKSHQTIVNTIADATKTIWISVEYRLAPEHKYPIWLDDCCDVTQYIIQNKTNFGVNETAKVGVAGDSAGGMISASIARTIKGIGFQILIYAGLDITRETPSYNEFTHQMYVLTPELMDWLKEHAFETSQDLKDPRISALYNTSLQDVPLCLFIVAELDPLRDGSLEYQKLLEKAGVQTKLLLVKGVIHGYFSLPGIFPQAVAESINTIQDFMASI
;
A
#
# COMPACT_ATOMS: atom_id res chain seq x y z
N MET A 1 -18.65 19.18 13.14
CA MET A 1 -18.23 17.83 13.55
C MET A 1 -18.50 16.84 12.42
N ALA A 2 -19.73 16.42 12.11
CA ALA A 2 -19.91 15.55 10.92
C ALA A 2 -19.39 16.15 9.59
N LYS A 3 -19.52 17.47 9.40
CA LYS A 3 -18.94 18.18 8.23
C LYS A 3 -17.40 18.17 8.21
N SER A 4 -16.73 18.15 9.37
CA SER A 4 -15.26 18.07 9.42
C SER A 4 -14.77 16.67 9.06
N ASP A 5 -15.52 15.64 9.45
CA ASP A 5 -15.09 14.24 9.31
C ASP A 5 -15.49 13.66 7.95
N PHE A 6 -16.62 14.10 7.40
CA PHE A 6 -17.21 13.54 6.18
C PHE A 6 -17.39 14.55 5.04
N GLY A 7 -16.97 15.81 5.21
CA GLY A 7 -17.20 16.87 4.25
C GLY A 7 -18.69 17.18 4.06
N SER A 8 -19.21 17.05 2.83
CA SER A 8 -20.62 17.33 2.55
C SER A 8 -21.53 16.19 3.00
N VAL A 9 -22.18 16.37 4.16
CA VAL A 9 -23.15 15.42 4.72
C VAL A 9 -24.57 15.91 4.50
N SER A 10 -25.40 15.09 3.85
CA SER A 10 -26.83 15.32 3.69
C SER A 10 -27.63 14.61 4.78
N GLY A 11 -28.74 15.19 5.23
CA GLY A 11 -29.64 14.55 6.22
C GLY A 11 -29.05 14.42 7.63
N TRP A 12 -27.99 15.16 7.95
CA TRP A 12 -27.44 15.22 9.30
C TRP A 12 -28.22 16.18 10.18
N HIS A 13 -28.51 15.77 11.42
CA HIS A 13 -29.34 16.50 12.36
C HIS A 13 -28.66 16.59 13.73
N ASN A 14 -28.10 17.75 14.06
CA ASN A 14 -27.32 17.99 15.29
C ASN A 14 -28.14 17.85 16.58
N ASP A 15 -29.45 18.03 16.50
CA ASP A 15 -30.40 17.83 17.60
C ASP A 15 -30.61 16.34 17.93
N ARG A 16 -30.19 15.43 17.05
CA ARG A 16 -30.32 13.97 17.22
C ARG A 16 -29.00 13.23 17.20
N ALA A 17 -27.92 13.84 16.71
CA ALA A 17 -26.56 13.31 16.76
C ALA A 17 -25.67 14.13 17.71
N MET A 18 -25.06 13.43 18.66
CA MET A 18 -24.15 14.01 19.64
C MET A 18 -22.86 13.21 19.69
N ILE A 19 -21.73 13.89 19.65
CA ILE A 19 -20.41 13.26 19.87
C ILE A 19 -19.94 13.67 21.27
N SER A 20 -19.63 12.68 22.10
CA SER A 20 -19.11 12.89 23.46
C SER A 20 -18.26 11.70 23.88
N ASN A 21 -17.15 11.94 24.58
CA ASN A 21 -16.22 10.90 25.04
C ASN A 21 -15.83 9.92 23.92
N LYS A 22 -15.48 10.45 22.75
CA LYS A 22 -15.14 9.72 21.52
C LYS A 22 -16.25 8.81 20.95
N ASN A 23 -17.46 8.84 21.51
CA ASN A 23 -18.60 8.07 21.01
C ASN A 23 -19.58 8.95 20.26
N LEU A 24 -20.09 8.47 19.12
CA LEU A 24 -21.24 9.05 18.44
C LEU A 24 -22.52 8.44 19.01
N ARG A 25 -23.40 9.27 19.57
CA ARG A 25 -24.74 8.88 20.04
C ARG A 25 -25.80 9.40 19.10
N ILE A 26 -26.68 8.52 18.65
CA ILE A 26 -27.92 8.87 17.93
C ILE A 26 -29.12 8.72 18.85
N THR A 27 -29.96 9.74 18.86
CA THR A 27 -31.24 9.76 19.56
C THR A 27 -32.35 9.33 18.59
N LEU A 28 -33.08 8.28 18.97
CA LEU A 28 -34.33 7.87 18.34
C LEU A 28 -35.48 8.48 19.12
N ARG A 29 -36.17 9.45 18.52
CA ARG A 29 -37.32 10.13 19.09
C ARG A 29 -38.49 9.18 19.29
N LYS A 30 -39.16 9.35 20.41
CA LYS A 30 -40.47 8.75 20.66
C LYS A 30 -41.49 9.17 19.61
N ASN A 31 -42.46 8.29 19.37
CA ASN A 31 -43.62 8.47 18.50
C ASN A 31 -43.30 8.86 17.05
N ALA A 32 -42.06 8.66 16.62
CA ALA A 32 -41.57 9.02 15.30
C ALA A 32 -40.97 7.80 14.58
N LEU A 33 -41.07 7.78 13.26
CA LEU A 33 -40.52 6.75 12.37
C LEU A 33 -39.57 7.40 11.35
N SER A 34 -38.81 6.57 10.63
CA SER A 34 -37.97 7.02 9.52
C SER A 34 -37.03 8.17 9.90
N GLY A 35 -36.79 9.11 8.99
CA GLY A 35 -35.91 10.26 9.24
C GLY A 35 -36.36 11.19 10.38
N GLU A 36 -37.61 11.14 10.83
CA GLU A 36 -38.08 11.89 12.01
C GLU A 36 -37.68 11.21 13.33
N SER A 37 -37.63 9.88 13.34
CA SER A 37 -37.17 9.11 14.50
C SER A 37 -35.72 9.38 14.80
N GLY A 38 -34.83 9.26 13.82
CA GLY A 38 -33.39 9.38 14.07
C GLY A 38 -32.68 10.12 12.94
N ILE A 39 -31.74 9.44 12.28
CA ILE A 39 -30.96 10.00 11.18
C ILE A 39 -31.08 9.13 9.93
N VAL A 40 -31.31 9.80 8.81
CA VAL A 40 -31.15 9.28 7.45
C VAL A 40 -30.13 10.18 6.78
N SER A 41 -28.86 9.85 6.97
CA SER A 41 -27.75 10.66 6.50
C SER A 41 -26.97 9.91 5.43
N ALA A 42 -26.38 10.68 4.52
CA ALA A 42 -25.49 10.13 3.52
C ALA A 42 -24.38 11.13 3.20
N THR A 43 -23.18 10.61 2.99
CA THR A 43 -22.06 11.36 2.45
C THR A 43 -21.54 10.70 1.18
N ARG A 44 -20.99 11.51 0.27
CA ARG A 44 -20.31 10.99 -0.91
C ARG A 44 -18.94 10.47 -0.47
N ILE A 45 -18.62 9.26 -0.89
CA ILE A 45 -17.27 8.70 -0.82
C ILE A 45 -16.71 8.65 -2.25
N PRO A 46 -15.38 8.51 -2.42
CA PRO A 46 -14.81 8.27 -3.74
C PRO A 46 -15.52 7.13 -4.46
N ASP A 47 -15.51 7.15 -5.78
CA ASP A 47 -16.11 6.07 -6.55
C ASP A 47 -15.18 4.84 -6.49
N GLY A 48 -15.71 3.66 -6.20
CA GLY A 48 -14.93 2.42 -6.11
C GLY A 48 -15.70 1.16 -6.48
N SER A 49 -14.95 0.12 -6.86
CA SER A 49 -15.49 -1.19 -7.23
C SER A 49 -15.68 -2.11 -6.02
N ALA A 50 -14.95 -1.89 -4.93
CA ALA A 50 -15.19 -2.58 -3.67
C ALA A 50 -14.88 -1.67 -2.46
N TYR A 51 -15.48 -2.00 -1.32
CA TYR A 51 -15.32 -1.27 -0.07
C TYR A 51 -15.47 -2.22 1.11
N GLU A 52 -14.68 -1.98 2.13
CA GLU A 52 -14.86 -2.48 3.49
C GLU A 52 -15.32 -1.33 4.39
N LEU A 53 -16.17 -1.70 5.34
CA LEU A 53 -16.76 -0.80 6.31
C LEU A 53 -16.79 -1.53 7.65
N ASP A 54 -16.11 -0.96 8.64
CA ASP A 54 -16.10 -1.43 10.02
C ASP A 54 -16.70 -0.36 10.91
N PHE A 55 -17.52 -0.76 11.88
CA PHE A 55 -17.96 0.11 12.97
C PHE A 55 -18.44 -0.72 14.16
N ASP A 56 -18.31 -0.14 15.35
CA ASP A 56 -18.88 -0.71 16.55
C ASP A 56 -20.27 -0.10 16.80
N VAL A 57 -21.20 -0.91 17.30
CA VAL A 57 -22.54 -0.45 17.68
C VAL A 57 -22.94 -0.99 19.05
N ARG A 58 -23.57 -0.13 19.85
CA ARG A 58 -24.13 -0.50 21.16
C ARG A 58 -25.48 0.16 21.38
N PHE A 59 -26.46 -0.63 21.80
CA PHE A 59 -27.75 -0.12 22.26
C PHE A 59 -27.66 0.31 23.72
N HIS A 60 -28.27 1.44 24.08
CA HIS A 60 -28.32 1.88 25.47
C HIS A 60 -28.91 0.79 26.40
N SER A 61 -28.53 0.76 27.66
CA SER A 61 -29.06 -0.21 28.65
C SER A 61 -30.59 -0.14 28.78
N GLN A 62 -31.17 1.04 28.55
CA GLN A 62 -32.62 1.30 28.56
C GLN A 62 -33.23 1.39 27.15
N PHE A 63 -32.54 0.93 26.11
CA PHE A 63 -33.04 1.00 24.74
C PHE A 63 -34.38 0.25 24.60
N ASP A 64 -35.38 0.88 23.99
CA ASP A 64 -36.61 0.19 23.60
C ASP A 64 -36.46 -0.38 22.18
N TRP A 65 -36.53 -1.71 22.09
CA TRP A 65 -36.40 -2.45 20.84
C TRP A 65 -37.48 -2.11 19.83
N SER A 66 -38.70 -1.74 20.27
CA SER A 66 -39.89 -1.61 19.41
C SER A 66 -40.00 -2.80 18.45
N ARG A 67 -40.47 -2.59 17.21
CA ARG A 67 -40.48 -3.62 16.15
C ARG A 67 -39.15 -3.76 15.41
N GLY A 68 -38.42 -2.67 15.21
CA GLY A 68 -37.17 -2.72 14.46
C GLY A 68 -36.80 -1.42 13.76
N GLY A 69 -35.66 -1.43 13.08
CA GLY A 69 -35.16 -0.25 12.39
C GLY A 69 -33.83 -0.46 11.69
N LYS A 70 -33.35 0.58 11.02
CA LYS A 70 -32.03 0.59 10.35
C LYS A 70 -31.00 1.00 11.36
N VAL A 71 -29.84 0.34 11.37
CA VAL A 71 -28.79 0.59 12.35
C VAL A 71 -27.43 0.80 11.69
N GLY A 72 -26.87 1.98 11.91
CA GLY A 72 -25.47 2.28 11.63
C GLY A 72 -25.18 2.57 10.17
N PHE A 73 -23.98 2.22 9.76
CA PHE A 73 -23.43 2.57 8.46
C PHE A 73 -23.73 1.48 7.41
N GLY A 74 -23.72 1.88 6.15
CA GLY A 74 -23.92 1.00 5.00
C GLY A 74 -23.40 1.63 3.72
N LEU A 75 -23.39 0.86 2.62
CA LEU A 75 -22.80 1.27 1.35
C LEU A 75 -23.87 1.36 0.25
N GLY A 76 -23.78 2.40 -0.57
CA GLY A 76 -24.66 2.65 -1.71
C GLY A 76 -23.96 2.46 -3.05
N ILE A 77 -24.59 1.67 -3.93
CA ILE A 77 -24.15 1.36 -5.28
C ILE A 77 -25.04 2.12 -6.27
N GLY A 78 -24.43 2.83 -7.22
CA GLY A 78 -25.15 3.52 -8.28
C GLY A 78 -26.15 4.55 -7.75
N ASN A 79 -27.41 4.42 -8.15
CA ASN A 79 -28.51 5.29 -7.72
C ASN A 79 -29.00 5.01 -6.29
N ARG A 80 -28.42 4.01 -5.58
CA ARG A 80 -28.68 3.72 -4.17
C ARG A 80 -30.14 3.36 -3.90
N ASN A 81 -30.67 2.33 -4.59
CA ASN A 81 -32.08 1.99 -4.46
C ASN A 81 -32.46 1.65 -3.00
N THR A 82 -33.58 2.22 -2.53
CA THR A 82 -34.15 2.04 -1.19
C THR A 82 -35.68 2.21 -1.23
N GLY A 83 -36.36 2.14 -0.06
CA GLY A 83 -37.75 2.59 0.05
C GLY A 83 -38.83 1.55 -0.29
N CYS A 84 -38.50 0.25 -0.24
CA CYS A 84 -39.42 -0.84 -0.54
C CYS A 84 -39.97 -0.85 -1.97
N ASN A 85 -39.13 -0.46 -2.93
CA ASN A 85 -39.40 -0.55 -4.36
C ASN A 85 -38.42 -1.53 -5.01
N VAL A 86 -38.93 -2.42 -5.87
CA VAL A 86 -38.09 -3.33 -6.65
C VAL A 86 -37.24 -2.50 -7.63
N PRO A 87 -35.91 -2.68 -7.68
CA PRO A 87 -35.02 -1.96 -8.62
C PRO A 87 -35.19 -2.48 -10.05
N LEU A 88 -36.31 -2.18 -10.71
CA LEU A 88 -36.60 -2.65 -12.07
C LEU A 88 -35.69 -2.00 -13.13
N ASP A 89 -35.17 -0.81 -12.86
CA ASP A 89 -34.22 -0.10 -13.73
C ASP A 89 -32.79 -0.64 -13.62
N GLY A 90 -32.54 -1.52 -12.65
CA GLY A 90 -31.25 -2.10 -12.35
C GLY A 90 -30.17 -1.08 -12.00
N ALA A 91 -30.52 0.15 -11.61
CA ALA A 91 -29.58 1.26 -11.50
C ALA A 91 -28.74 1.28 -10.21
N GLY A 92 -28.62 0.15 -9.51
CA GLY A 92 -27.79 0.00 -8.32
C GLY A 92 -28.52 -0.61 -7.13
N GLY A 93 -27.95 -0.42 -5.95
CA GLY A 93 -28.36 -1.14 -4.75
C GLY A 93 -27.83 -0.52 -3.46
N THR A 94 -28.14 -1.15 -2.34
CA THR A 94 -27.64 -0.73 -1.01
C THR A 94 -27.34 -1.93 -0.13
N LEU A 95 -26.23 -1.89 0.60
CA LEU A 95 -25.93 -2.77 1.73
C LEU A 95 -26.24 -2.03 3.02
N ARG A 96 -27.15 -2.55 3.83
CA ARG A 96 -27.51 -2.00 5.15
C ARG A 96 -27.77 -3.12 6.16
N LEU A 97 -27.79 -2.76 7.43
CA LEU A 97 -28.16 -3.64 8.54
C LEU A 97 -29.43 -3.14 9.21
N MET A 98 -30.27 -4.08 9.67
CA MET A 98 -31.42 -3.79 10.51
C MET A 98 -31.32 -4.55 11.82
N TRP A 99 -31.87 -3.97 12.89
CA TRP A 99 -32.31 -4.76 14.04
C TRP A 99 -33.80 -5.04 13.90
N TYR A 100 -34.24 -6.16 14.46
CA TYR A 100 -35.65 -6.54 14.45
C TYR A 100 -36.00 -7.33 15.68
N ASN A 101 -37.22 -7.11 16.15
CA ASN A 101 -37.82 -7.79 17.28
C ASN A 101 -39.08 -8.49 16.79
N ASP A 102 -39.04 -9.82 16.72
CA ASP A 102 -40.19 -10.59 16.27
C ASP A 102 -41.27 -10.78 17.36
N GLY A 103 -40.97 -10.39 18.60
CA GLY A 103 -41.79 -10.60 19.80
C GLY A 103 -41.20 -11.64 20.75
N ASN A 104 -40.35 -12.54 20.24
CA ASN A 104 -39.66 -13.56 21.02
C ASN A 104 -38.20 -13.20 21.26
N ARG A 105 -37.52 -12.70 20.22
CA ARG A 105 -36.10 -12.37 20.28
C ARG A 105 -35.75 -11.17 19.41
N VAL A 106 -34.56 -10.62 19.68
CA VAL A 106 -34.02 -9.47 18.94
C VAL A 106 -32.75 -9.88 18.19
N TYR A 107 -32.66 -9.53 16.92
CA TYR A 107 -31.50 -9.89 16.08
C TYR A 107 -31.19 -8.81 15.05
N PHE A 108 -29.97 -8.86 14.54
CA PHE A 108 -29.59 -8.22 13.30
C PHE A 108 -29.97 -9.09 12.09
N TYR A 109 -30.32 -8.44 10.98
CA TYR A 109 -30.39 -9.11 9.68
C TYR A 109 -29.91 -8.18 8.54
N PRO A 110 -29.39 -8.73 7.42
CA PRO A 110 -29.00 -7.95 6.26
C PRO A 110 -30.20 -7.29 5.59
N TYR A 111 -30.11 -6.04 5.18
CA TYR A 111 -31.19 -5.36 4.44
C TYR A 111 -30.67 -4.82 3.12
N VAL A 112 -30.59 -5.72 2.13
CA VAL A 112 -29.81 -5.51 0.91
C VAL A 112 -30.70 -5.32 -0.31
N TYR A 113 -30.50 -4.25 -1.07
CA TYR A 113 -31.17 -4.04 -2.36
C TYR A 113 -30.19 -4.38 -3.48
N HIS A 114 -30.59 -5.28 -4.37
CA HIS A 114 -29.77 -5.79 -5.47
C HIS A 114 -30.67 -6.22 -6.64
N ALA A 115 -30.09 -6.42 -7.83
CA ALA A 115 -30.84 -6.66 -9.07
C ALA A 115 -31.62 -7.99 -9.11
N GLY A 116 -31.34 -8.92 -8.20
CA GLY A 116 -31.96 -10.26 -8.14
C GLY A 116 -32.93 -10.46 -6.97
N MET A 117 -33.44 -9.37 -6.39
CA MET A 117 -34.28 -9.42 -5.20
C MET A 117 -35.70 -9.88 -5.54
N ALA A 118 -36.26 -10.81 -4.77
CA ALA A 118 -37.58 -11.40 -5.03
C ALA A 118 -38.76 -10.56 -4.48
N GLY A 119 -38.52 -9.76 -3.45
CA GLY A 119 -39.54 -8.96 -2.77
C GLY A 119 -39.34 -7.44 -2.94
N PRO A 120 -40.33 -6.62 -2.58
CA PRO A 120 -40.25 -5.16 -2.73
C PRO A 120 -39.27 -4.52 -1.73
N CYS A 121 -39.05 -5.16 -0.57
CA CYS A 121 -38.18 -4.68 0.49
C CYS A 121 -36.90 -5.53 0.58
N GLY A 122 -35.80 -4.89 0.99
CA GLY A 122 -34.44 -5.45 1.04
C GLY A 122 -34.33 -6.93 1.46
N SER A 123 -33.50 -7.68 0.74
CA SER A 123 -33.16 -9.08 1.01
C SER A 123 -32.46 -9.25 2.35
N ASN A 124 -32.96 -10.19 3.15
CA ASN A 124 -32.30 -10.69 4.37
C ASN A 124 -31.61 -12.05 4.18
N PHE A 125 -31.83 -12.71 3.03
CA PHE A 125 -31.25 -14.00 2.68
C PHE A 125 -31.54 -15.12 3.69
N GLY A 126 -32.57 -14.96 4.53
CA GLY A 126 -32.85 -15.88 5.65
C GLY A 126 -31.75 -15.91 6.72
N LYS A 127 -30.90 -14.88 6.80
CA LYS A 127 -29.76 -14.79 7.71
C LYS A 127 -30.05 -13.85 8.87
N LEU A 128 -29.76 -14.30 10.10
CA LEU A 128 -30.03 -13.58 11.36
C LEU A 128 -28.82 -13.71 12.29
N TYR A 129 -28.47 -12.65 13.03
CA TYR A 129 -27.45 -12.68 14.08
C TYR A 129 -28.01 -12.13 15.41
N PRO A 130 -27.81 -12.79 16.56
CA PRO A 130 -27.20 -14.11 16.68
C PRO A 130 -28.12 -15.20 16.10
N SER A 131 -27.53 -16.32 15.65
CA SER A 131 -28.29 -17.43 15.09
C SER A 131 -29.31 -17.99 16.08
N SER A 132 -28.98 -17.99 17.37
CA SER A 132 -29.85 -18.27 18.52
C SER A 132 -29.74 -17.17 19.60
N GLY A 133 -30.76 -17.05 20.47
CA GLY A 133 -30.78 -15.99 21.50
C GLY A 133 -31.11 -14.60 20.95
N SER A 134 -30.82 -13.56 21.75
CA SER A 134 -31.15 -12.16 21.46
C SER A 134 -29.93 -11.24 21.54
N LEU A 135 -29.99 -10.12 20.84
CA LEU A 135 -29.13 -8.96 21.12
C LEU A 135 -29.35 -8.46 22.55
N GLU A 136 -28.27 -8.00 23.16
CA GLU A 136 -28.18 -7.55 24.53
C GLU A 136 -27.98 -6.03 24.56
N LYS A 137 -28.69 -5.37 25.48
CA LYS A 137 -28.53 -3.93 25.72
C LYS A 137 -27.22 -3.69 26.45
N GLY A 138 -26.55 -2.57 26.17
CA GLY A 138 -25.28 -2.20 26.80
C GLY A 138 -24.03 -2.93 26.27
N LYS A 139 -24.20 -3.91 25.36
CA LYS A 139 -23.11 -4.67 24.74
C LYS A 139 -22.68 -4.04 23.41
N TRP A 140 -21.37 -3.98 23.20
CA TRP A 140 -20.78 -3.59 21.91
C TRP A 140 -20.78 -4.76 20.94
N TYR A 141 -21.15 -4.46 19.69
CA TYR A 141 -21.11 -5.38 18.56
C TYR A 141 -20.21 -4.78 17.48
N LYS A 142 -19.18 -5.53 17.09
CA LYS A 142 -18.29 -5.14 15.99
C LYS A 142 -18.92 -5.56 14.67
N VAL A 143 -19.26 -4.60 13.82
CA VAL A 143 -19.88 -4.86 12.52
C VAL A 143 -18.83 -4.65 11.44
N HIS A 144 -18.60 -5.68 10.65
CA HIS A 144 -17.79 -5.62 9.44
C HIS A 144 -18.70 -5.85 8.23
N MET A 145 -18.54 -5.04 7.20
CA MET A 145 -19.24 -5.16 5.94
C MET A 145 -18.26 -5.07 4.78
N TYR A 146 -18.44 -5.94 3.78
CA TYR A 146 -17.71 -5.87 2.52
C TYR A 146 -18.67 -5.91 1.34
N VAL A 147 -18.44 -5.00 0.39
CA VAL A 147 -19.14 -4.95 -0.89
C VAL A 147 -18.12 -4.99 -2.00
N LYS A 148 -18.39 -5.81 -3.01
CA LYS A 148 -17.74 -5.74 -4.32
C LYS A 148 -18.81 -5.64 -5.39
N SER A 149 -18.75 -4.64 -6.25
CA SER A 149 -19.64 -4.54 -7.41
C SER A 149 -19.39 -5.66 -8.43
N ASN A 150 -20.44 -6.05 -9.15
CA ASN A 150 -20.29 -6.90 -10.33
C ASN A 150 -19.66 -6.15 -11.52
N THR A 151 -19.13 -6.91 -12.47
CA THR A 151 -18.66 -6.43 -13.79
C THR A 151 -19.58 -6.92 -14.91
N GLY A 152 -20.03 -6.03 -15.78
CA GLY A 152 -20.92 -6.40 -16.87
C GLY A 152 -22.24 -6.98 -16.36
N SER A 153 -22.78 -7.93 -17.13
CA SER A 153 -23.99 -8.65 -16.75
C SER A 153 -23.78 -9.81 -15.78
N ASN A 154 -22.58 -9.98 -15.23
CA ASN A 154 -22.25 -11.12 -14.36
C ASN A 154 -22.80 -10.97 -12.94
N ALA A 155 -23.00 -12.09 -12.26
CA ALA A 155 -23.29 -12.15 -10.82
C ALA A 155 -22.02 -12.33 -9.97
N ASN A 156 -20.92 -11.69 -10.38
CA ASN A 156 -19.60 -11.80 -9.75
C ASN A 156 -19.29 -10.66 -8.75
N GLY A 157 -20.31 -9.87 -8.40
CA GLY A 157 -20.25 -8.99 -7.24
C GLY A 157 -20.32 -9.82 -5.97
N HIS A 158 -20.05 -9.19 -4.83
CA HIS A 158 -19.95 -9.86 -3.54
C HIS A 158 -20.58 -9.03 -2.44
N VAL A 159 -21.19 -9.70 -1.47
CA VAL A 159 -21.69 -9.11 -0.23
C VAL A 159 -21.25 -9.96 0.95
N GLN A 160 -20.69 -9.30 1.97
CA GLN A 160 -20.37 -9.95 3.24
C GLN A 160 -20.77 -9.04 4.41
N ILE A 161 -21.30 -9.63 5.47
CA ILE A 161 -21.46 -9.01 6.79
C ILE A 161 -20.95 -9.99 7.84
N LYS A 162 -20.12 -9.51 8.76
CA LYS A 162 -19.72 -10.24 9.97
C LYS A 162 -20.09 -9.42 11.21
N ILE A 163 -20.54 -10.09 12.27
CA ILE A 163 -20.82 -9.48 13.57
C ILE A 163 -19.96 -10.17 14.62
N ASN A 164 -19.10 -9.44 15.32
CA ASN A 164 -18.10 -9.98 16.25
C ASN A 164 -17.22 -11.07 15.63
N GLY A 165 -16.93 -10.94 14.33
CA GLY A 165 -16.16 -11.93 13.56
C GLY A 165 -16.98 -13.12 13.03
N GLU A 166 -18.22 -13.33 13.49
CA GLU A 166 -19.11 -14.38 12.97
C GLU A 166 -19.76 -13.94 11.66
N THR A 167 -19.67 -14.78 10.63
CA THR A 167 -20.25 -14.50 9.31
C THR A 167 -21.77 -14.60 9.35
N LEU A 168 -22.45 -13.46 9.14
CA LEU A 168 -23.90 -13.39 8.96
C LEU A 168 -24.30 -13.70 7.50
N ILE A 169 -23.58 -13.12 6.54
CA ILE A 169 -23.72 -13.39 5.11
C ILE A 169 -22.36 -13.27 4.43
N ASP A 170 -22.11 -14.12 3.44
CA ASP A 170 -20.91 -14.10 2.61
C ASP A 170 -21.20 -14.83 1.29
N GLN A 171 -21.55 -14.08 0.24
CA GLN A 171 -21.93 -14.71 -1.03
C GLN A 171 -21.82 -13.75 -2.22
N SER A 172 -21.71 -14.34 -3.41
CA SER A 172 -21.77 -13.63 -4.67
C SER A 172 -23.18 -13.13 -4.97
N ILE A 173 -23.31 -11.89 -5.44
CA ILE A 173 -24.58 -11.30 -5.88
C ILE A 173 -24.37 -10.37 -7.08
N ARG A 174 -25.46 -10.09 -7.81
CA ARG A 174 -25.50 -9.05 -8.84
C ARG A 174 -26.10 -7.77 -8.25
N TRP A 175 -25.27 -6.74 -8.06
CA TRP A 175 -25.69 -5.46 -7.50
C TRP A 175 -26.50 -4.63 -8.49
N THR A 176 -26.09 -4.60 -9.75
CA THR A 176 -26.70 -3.78 -10.80
C THR A 176 -26.74 -4.54 -12.13
N THR A 177 -27.71 -4.22 -12.99
CA THR A 177 -27.71 -4.62 -14.40
C THR A 177 -27.19 -3.52 -15.32
N ASN A 178 -26.88 -2.33 -14.79
CA ASN A 178 -26.42 -1.16 -15.51
C ASN A 178 -24.97 -0.82 -15.14
N ASP A 179 -24.05 -1.08 -16.08
CA ASP A 179 -22.62 -0.88 -15.84
C ASP A 179 -22.22 0.57 -15.53
N SER A 180 -22.98 1.57 -15.99
CA SER A 180 -22.73 2.98 -15.65
C SER A 180 -23.05 3.30 -14.18
N LYS A 181 -23.76 2.39 -13.49
CA LYS A 181 -24.23 2.53 -12.11
C LYS A 181 -23.59 1.51 -11.16
N ARG A 182 -22.49 0.88 -11.58
CA ARG A 182 -21.81 -0.16 -10.81
C ARG A 182 -20.96 0.36 -9.65
N LEU A 183 -20.55 1.63 -9.68
CA LEU A 183 -19.63 2.14 -8.67
C LEU A 183 -20.33 2.38 -7.34
N ILE A 184 -19.64 1.99 -6.27
CA ILE A 184 -19.94 2.35 -4.89
C ILE A 184 -19.45 3.77 -4.71
N SER A 185 -20.33 4.69 -4.34
CA SER A 185 -20.01 6.13 -4.25
C SER A 185 -20.66 6.80 -3.05
N ASN A 186 -21.27 6.02 -2.16
CA ASN A 186 -22.01 6.56 -1.04
C ASN A 186 -21.84 5.74 0.23
N LEU A 187 -21.49 6.44 1.30
CA LEU A 187 -21.59 5.96 2.66
C LEU A 187 -22.92 6.46 3.23
N SER A 188 -23.82 5.53 3.51
CA SER A 188 -25.08 5.79 4.21
C SER A 188 -24.88 5.62 5.71
N PHE A 189 -25.55 6.46 6.49
CA PHE A 189 -25.64 6.35 7.94
C PHE A 189 -27.11 6.47 8.33
N HIS A 190 -27.72 5.31 8.56
CA HIS A 190 -29.15 5.16 8.75
C HIS A 190 -29.42 4.54 10.11
N THR A 191 -29.89 5.37 11.03
CA THR A 191 -30.21 4.97 12.40
C THR A 191 -31.59 5.50 12.76
N PHE A 192 -32.61 4.66 12.61
CA PHE A 192 -34.01 5.06 12.80
C PHE A 192 -34.96 3.88 12.98
N ARG A 193 -36.13 4.11 13.61
CA ARG A 193 -37.23 3.14 13.69
C ARG A 193 -37.96 2.99 12.35
N GLY A 194 -38.09 1.75 11.87
CA GLY A 194 -38.62 1.43 10.55
C GLY A 194 -40.15 1.42 10.45
N GLY A 195 -40.68 0.87 9.36
CA GLY A 195 -42.11 0.65 9.17
C GLY A 195 -42.94 1.90 8.88
N SER A 196 -44.25 1.70 8.75
CA SER A 196 -45.25 2.75 8.44
C SER A 196 -46.38 2.83 9.46
N GLY A 197 -46.47 1.89 10.40
CA GLY A 197 -47.55 1.81 11.39
C GLY A 197 -47.09 2.06 12.82
N ASP A 198 -48.02 2.42 13.70
CA ASP A 198 -47.73 2.80 15.09
C ASP A 198 -47.05 1.70 15.91
N HIS A 199 -47.27 0.43 15.59
CA HIS A 199 -46.59 -0.70 16.23
C HIS A 199 -45.06 -0.73 16.01
N TRP A 200 -44.52 0.12 15.12
CA TRP A 200 -43.07 0.33 14.97
C TRP A 200 -42.53 1.46 15.85
N LYS A 201 -43.41 2.32 16.37
CA LYS A 201 -43.03 3.44 17.23
C LYS A 201 -42.70 2.92 18.62
N SER A 202 -42.01 3.79 19.36
CA SER A 202 -41.78 3.66 20.79
C SER A 202 -42.27 4.95 21.43
N ASP A 203 -42.84 4.88 22.62
CA ASP A 203 -43.27 6.05 23.39
C ASP A 203 -42.12 6.70 24.17
N VAL A 204 -40.92 6.12 24.12
CA VAL A 204 -39.71 6.63 24.77
C VAL A 204 -38.60 6.96 23.79
N ASP A 205 -37.85 8.01 24.13
CA ASP A 205 -36.60 8.30 23.43
C ASP A 205 -35.59 7.19 23.73
N SER A 206 -34.83 6.79 22.71
CA SER A 206 -33.87 5.70 22.81
C SER A 206 -32.54 6.08 22.18
N TYR A 207 -31.44 5.47 22.63
CA TYR A 207 -30.09 5.86 22.20
C TYR A 207 -29.30 4.67 21.64
N ILE A 208 -28.61 4.92 20.53
CA ILE A 208 -27.65 3.98 19.94
C ILE A 208 -26.31 4.69 19.84
N TYR A 209 -25.25 3.98 20.23
CA TYR A 209 -23.88 4.47 20.25
C TYR A 209 -23.07 3.79 19.16
N TYR A 210 -22.16 4.55 18.57
CA TYR A 210 -21.22 4.12 17.55
C TYR A 210 -19.81 4.58 17.88
N ASP A 211 -18.84 3.74 17.54
CA ASP A 211 -17.41 4.04 17.66
C ASP A 211 -16.64 3.28 16.57
N ASN A 212 -15.34 3.57 16.41
CA ASN A 212 -14.41 2.85 15.55
C ASN A 212 -14.86 2.74 14.08
N LEU A 213 -15.52 3.78 13.55
CA LEU A 213 -15.87 3.82 12.13
C LEU A 213 -14.58 3.82 11.28
N SER A 214 -14.44 2.82 10.43
CA SER A 214 -13.43 2.74 9.39
C SER A 214 -14.11 2.48 8.05
N VAL A 215 -13.78 3.27 7.04
CA VAL A 215 -14.26 3.08 5.67
C VAL A 215 -13.04 2.95 4.78
N ARG A 216 -12.82 1.74 4.26
CA ARG A 216 -11.69 1.44 3.42
C ARG A 216 -12.20 1.16 2.02
N GLN A 217 -11.83 2.00 1.06
CA GLN A 217 -11.97 1.63 -0.33
C GLN A 217 -11.10 0.40 -0.56
N ILE A 218 -11.75 -0.74 -0.78
CA ILE A 218 -11.06 -1.89 -1.30
C ILE A 218 -11.06 -1.63 -2.78
N THR A 219 -10.00 -1.03 -3.24
CA THR A 219 -9.74 -1.17 -4.65
C THR A 219 -9.52 -2.67 -4.84
N GLN A 220 -10.56 -3.36 -5.33
CA GLN A 220 -10.34 -4.51 -6.18
C GLN A 220 -9.57 -3.96 -7.35
N TYR A 221 -8.26 -3.88 -7.17
CA TYR A 221 -7.33 -3.73 -8.23
C TYR A 221 -7.45 -5.08 -9.00
N ILE A 222 -8.26 -5.23 -10.07
CA ILE A 222 -7.96 -4.67 -11.40
C ILE A 222 -7.09 -3.45 -11.23
N LEU A 223 -5.85 -3.76 -10.90
CA LEU A 223 -4.72 -2.88 -10.83
C LEU A 223 -4.98 -1.53 -11.51
N THR A 224 -4.93 -0.52 -10.69
CA THR A 224 -4.72 0.84 -11.12
C THR A 224 -3.50 1.26 -10.33
N ALA A 225 -2.35 0.68 -10.73
CA ALA A 225 -1.06 1.32 -10.57
C ALA A 225 -1.04 2.41 -11.64
N THR A 226 -1.35 3.63 -11.25
CA THR A 226 -1.20 4.81 -12.11
C THR A 226 0.29 5.07 -12.27
N ALA A 227 0.89 4.45 -13.29
CA ALA A 227 2.12 4.81 -13.98
C ALA A 227 2.57 3.63 -14.85
N LEU A 228 2.81 3.89 -16.14
CA LEU A 228 3.46 3.03 -17.16
C LEU A 228 2.54 2.24 -18.12
N VAL A 229 2.20 2.94 -19.22
CA VAL A 229 2.16 2.61 -20.67
C VAL A 229 1.27 1.46 -21.18
N VAL A 230 0.83 1.70 -22.42
CA VAL A 230 -0.31 1.23 -23.22
C VAL A 230 -0.03 -0.01 -24.10
N LEU A 231 -1.11 -0.77 -24.37
CA LEU A 231 -1.35 -1.82 -25.38
C LEU A 231 -0.53 -3.11 -25.20
N TYR A 232 -1.16 -4.29 -25.05
CA TYR A 232 -0.76 -5.57 -25.68
C TYR A 232 -1.69 -6.70 -25.22
N PHE A 233 -2.91 -6.74 -25.77
CA PHE A 233 -3.58 -8.03 -26.00
C PHE A 233 -3.27 -8.39 -27.44
N HIS A 234 -2.35 -9.32 -27.66
CA HIS A 234 -2.30 -10.36 -28.71
C HIS A 234 -0.94 -11.06 -28.62
N CYS A 235 -0.96 -12.39 -28.63
CA CYS A 235 0.18 -13.32 -28.70
C CYS A 235 0.95 -13.66 -27.41
N ALA A 236 0.69 -14.88 -26.92
CA ALA A 236 1.56 -15.65 -26.02
C ALA A 236 2.91 -16.08 -26.67
N THR A 237 3.42 -15.32 -27.65
CA THR A 237 4.63 -15.64 -28.43
C THR A 237 5.73 -14.58 -28.36
N PHE A 238 5.62 -13.57 -27.47
CA PHE A 238 6.58 -12.45 -27.38
C PHE A 238 7.25 -12.27 -26.01
N TRP A 239 7.13 -13.24 -25.09
CA TRP A 239 7.83 -13.18 -23.82
C TRP A 239 9.31 -13.58 -23.99
N ASP A 240 10.23 -12.88 -23.33
CA ASP A 240 11.63 -13.30 -23.27
C ASP A 240 11.65 -14.71 -22.67
N PRO A 241 12.20 -15.72 -23.37
CA PRO A 241 12.16 -17.10 -22.91
C PRO A 241 12.90 -17.32 -21.59
N ARG A 242 13.70 -16.34 -21.14
CA ARG A 242 14.42 -16.38 -19.87
C ARG A 242 13.54 -15.96 -18.69
N PHE A 243 12.38 -15.35 -18.90
CA PHE A 243 11.54 -14.89 -17.78
C PHE A 243 11.11 -16.01 -16.84
N THR A 244 11.24 -15.77 -15.53
CA THR A 244 10.65 -16.66 -14.53
C THR A 244 9.13 -16.54 -14.54
N ASN A 245 8.44 -17.51 -13.93
CA ASN A 245 7.00 -17.43 -13.71
C ASN A 245 6.62 -16.19 -12.87
N GLU A 246 7.47 -15.77 -11.93
CA GLU A 246 7.26 -14.55 -11.12
C GLU A 246 7.29 -13.31 -12.01
N THR A 247 8.27 -13.23 -12.92
CA THR A 247 8.38 -12.13 -13.89
C THR A 247 7.22 -12.11 -14.87
N ILE A 248 6.85 -13.26 -15.45
CA ILE A 248 5.70 -13.36 -16.34
C ILE A 248 4.42 -12.94 -15.59
N ALA A 249 4.22 -13.42 -14.36
CA ALA A 249 3.07 -13.05 -13.56
C ALA A 249 3.04 -11.54 -13.29
N PHE A 250 4.18 -10.94 -12.94
CA PHE A 250 4.29 -9.50 -12.73
C PHE A 250 4.00 -8.69 -14.00
N LEU A 251 4.55 -9.08 -15.15
CA LEU A 251 4.36 -8.35 -16.40
C LEU A 251 2.94 -8.56 -16.98
N GLN A 252 2.35 -9.75 -16.81
CA GLN A 252 0.93 -9.99 -17.10
C GLN A 252 0.03 -9.18 -16.19
N LEU A 253 0.41 -9.08 -14.91
CA LEU A 253 -0.26 -8.24 -13.95
C LEU A 253 -0.18 -6.79 -14.48
N ALA A 254 1.00 -6.22 -14.68
CA ALA A 254 1.22 -4.86 -15.19
C ALA A 254 0.46 -4.54 -16.48
N SER A 255 0.49 -5.44 -17.47
CA SER A 255 -0.13 -5.23 -18.81
C SER A 255 -1.66 -5.19 -18.79
N ARG A 256 -2.34 -5.89 -17.87
CA ARG A 256 -3.82 -5.88 -17.76
C ARG A 256 -4.41 -4.53 -17.32
N ASN A 257 -3.55 -3.56 -17.03
CA ASN A 257 -3.87 -2.36 -16.25
C ASN A 257 -3.52 -1.08 -16.99
N ALA A 258 -2.96 -1.25 -18.18
CA ALA A 258 -2.59 -0.20 -19.08
C ALA A 258 -3.85 0.59 -19.49
N SER A 259 -3.94 1.86 -19.09
CA SER A 259 -5.01 2.78 -19.48
C SER A 259 -4.79 3.29 -20.91
N PRO A 260 -5.82 3.36 -21.79
CA PRO A 260 -5.72 4.01 -23.10
C PRO A 260 -5.56 5.54 -23.04
N GLN A 261 -5.73 6.16 -21.87
CA GLN A 261 -5.56 7.61 -21.66
C GLN A 261 -4.17 7.88 -21.10
N GLY A 262 -3.42 8.75 -21.77
CA GLY A 262 -1.97 8.93 -21.68
C GLY A 262 -1.35 8.94 -20.27
N ASN A 263 -0.12 8.43 -20.20
CA ASN A 263 0.73 8.48 -19.02
C ASN A 263 0.94 9.92 -18.56
N SER A 264 0.33 10.32 -17.45
CA SER A 264 0.84 11.48 -16.72
C SER A 264 2.14 11.05 -16.05
N LEU A 265 3.29 11.33 -16.67
CA LEU A 265 4.60 11.31 -16.01
C LEU A 265 4.73 12.50 -15.02
N GLU A 266 3.67 12.76 -14.26
CA GLU A 266 3.68 13.76 -13.20
C GLU A 266 4.37 13.16 -11.99
N VAL A 267 5.39 13.86 -11.47
CA VAL A 267 6.21 13.40 -10.34
C VAL A 267 5.35 12.92 -9.17
N LYS A 268 4.30 13.67 -8.82
CA LYS A 268 3.39 13.34 -7.72
C LYS A 268 2.70 11.98 -7.93
N THR A 269 2.20 11.73 -9.14
CA THR A 269 1.52 10.48 -9.49
C THR A 269 2.48 9.31 -9.43
N MET A 270 3.70 9.47 -9.96
CA MET A 270 4.74 8.45 -9.92
C MET A 270 5.15 8.10 -8.48
N ARG A 271 5.34 9.12 -7.62
CA ARG A 271 5.66 8.94 -6.19
C ARG A 271 4.55 8.17 -5.46
N GLN A 272 3.28 8.52 -5.68
CA GLN A 272 2.16 7.80 -5.08
C GLN A 272 2.06 6.36 -5.60
N GLY A 273 2.31 6.15 -6.89
CA GLY A 273 2.27 4.84 -7.54
C GLY A 273 3.31 3.88 -6.96
N ILE A 274 4.57 4.32 -6.80
CA ILE A 274 5.63 3.44 -6.28
C ILE A 274 5.44 3.09 -4.81
N GLU A 275 5.00 4.05 -3.99
CA GLU A 275 4.66 3.82 -2.57
C GLU A 275 3.55 2.77 -2.46
N TYR A 276 2.51 2.92 -3.27
CA TYR A 276 1.40 1.98 -3.31
C TYR A 276 1.86 0.58 -3.76
N LEU A 277 2.64 0.50 -4.85
CA LEU A 277 3.11 -0.77 -5.39
C LEU A 277 3.96 -1.54 -4.37
N HIS A 278 4.93 -0.85 -3.74
CA HIS A 278 5.77 -1.47 -2.73
C HIS A 278 4.94 -1.89 -1.51
N HIS A 279 4.07 -1.03 -0.99
CA HIS A 279 3.19 -1.38 0.13
C HIS A 279 2.30 -2.60 -0.17
N ALA A 280 1.68 -2.65 -1.35
CA ALA A 280 0.82 -3.75 -1.76
C ALA A 280 1.59 -5.07 -1.97
N SER A 281 2.83 -4.99 -2.47
CA SER A 281 3.73 -6.14 -2.52
C SER A 281 4.07 -6.63 -1.11
N ASN A 282 4.37 -5.69 -0.21
CA ASN A 282 4.76 -5.97 1.17
C ASN A 282 3.65 -6.64 1.99
N GLU A 283 2.39 -6.27 1.81
CA GLU A 283 1.25 -6.92 2.50
C GLU A 283 1.16 -8.43 2.22
N LYS A 284 1.66 -8.88 1.07
CA LYS A 284 1.69 -10.30 0.69
C LYS A 284 2.92 -11.04 1.22
N PHE A 285 3.94 -10.30 1.67
CA PHE A 285 5.19 -10.84 2.15
C PHE A 285 5.18 -10.94 3.68
N TYR A 286 4.89 -12.15 4.18
CA TYR A 286 4.75 -12.44 5.60
C TYR A 286 6.11 -12.53 6.31
N GLY A 287 6.77 -11.38 6.52
CA GLY A 287 7.88 -11.24 7.44
C GLY A 287 7.54 -10.20 8.50
N THR A 288 7.06 -10.63 9.68
CA THR A 288 7.01 -9.71 10.83
C THR A 288 8.43 -9.48 11.31
N PHE A 289 8.93 -8.26 11.11
CA PHE A 289 10.27 -7.87 11.56
C PHE A 289 10.44 -8.20 13.05
N LYS A 290 11.49 -8.94 13.39
CA LYS A 290 11.77 -9.37 14.76
C LYS A 290 12.77 -8.40 15.39
N GLY A 291 12.28 -7.20 15.69
CA GLY A 291 13.08 -6.13 16.26
C GLY A 291 12.30 -4.85 16.51
N THR A 292 13.02 -3.75 16.70
CA THR A 292 12.47 -2.42 16.92
C THR A 292 12.79 -1.51 15.73
N LEU A 293 11.82 -0.69 15.32
CA LEU A 293 12.03 0.42 14.39
C LEU A 293 12.07 1.72 15.19
N GLU A 294 13.12 2.50 15.03
CA GLU A 294 13.25 3.82 15.64
C GLU A 294 13.33 4.90 14.58
N GLU A 295 12.41 5.86 14.66
CA GLU A 295 12.38 7.03 13.78
C GLU A 295 13.23 8.13 14.41
N SER A 296 14.17 8.69 13.64
CA SER A 296 15.06 9.74 14.10
C SER A 296 15.40 10.72 12.98
N THR A 297 16.24 11.71 13.26
CA THR A 297 16.77 12.65 12.29
C THR A 297 18.27 12.82 12.51
N VAL A 298 18.99 13.02 11.40
CA VAL A 298 20.39 13.43 11.43
C VAL A 298 20.47 14.88 11.00
N LYS A 299 21.08 15.71 11.84
CA LYS A 299 21.35 17.11 11.50
C LYS A 299 22.57 17.17 10.60
N THR A 300 22.37 17.60 9.36
CA THR A 300 23.45 17.94 8.44
C THR A 300 23.73 19.43 8.50
N ASN A 301 24.76 19.89 7.78
CA ASN A 301 25.08 21.31 7.72
C ASN A 301 23.98 22.14 7.01
N SER A 302 23.11 21.49 6.23
CA SER A 302 22.12 22.18 5.39
C SER A 302 20.66 21.91 5.79
N THR A 303 20.37 20.79 6.46
CA THR A 303 19.01 20.39 6.81
C THR A 303 18.99 19.29 7.88
N GLU A 304 17.81 18.89 8.36
CA GLU A 304 17.63 17.64 9.08
C GLU A 304 17.13 16.56 8.12
N ILE A 305 17.80 15.40 8.09
CA ILE A 305 17.45 14.28 7.24
C ILE A 305 16.80 13.17 8.09
N PRO A 306 15.54 12.81 7.84
CA PRO A 306 14.89 11.69 8.52
C PRO A 306 15.59 10.36 8.25
N ILE A 307 15.70 9.54 9.29
CA ILE A 307 16.21 8.18 9.21
C ILE A 307 15.28 7.22 9.96
N THR A 308 15.28 5.96 9.52
CA THR A 308 14.67 4.84 10.26
C THR A 308 15.76 3.86 10.63
N VAL A 309 15.91 3.56 11.92
CA VAL A 309 16.87 2.59 12.45
C VAL A 309 16.15 1.26 12.70
N TYR A 310 16.68 0.21 12.11
CA TYR A 310 16.16 -1.16 12.17
C TYR A 310 17.05 -1.98 13.08
N ILE A 311 16.56 -2.29 14.28
CA ILE A 311 17.33 -2.97 15.33
C ILE A 311 16.76 -4.38 15.52
N PRO A 312 17.36 -5.44 14.94
CA PRO A 312 16.89 -6.80 15.16
C PRO A 312 17.10 -7.23 16.62
N THR A 313 16.24 -8.10 17.17
CA THR A 313 16.28 -8.53 18.58
C THR A 313 17.64 -9.06 19.01
N ASP A 314 18.31 -9.81 18.12
CA ASP A 314 19.63 -10.41 18.36
C ASP A 314 20.73 -9.67 17.57
N ALA A 315 20.69 -8.33 17.58
CA ALA A 315 21.61 -7.51 16.81
C ALA A 315 23.09 -7.81 17.10
N ASN A 316 23.81 -8.22 16.06
CA ASN A 316 25.25 -8.22 15.98
C ASN A 316 25.76 -6.77 16.03
N LYS A 317 26.56 -6.48 17.06
CA LYS A 317 27.09 -5.14 17.34
C LYS A 317 28.39 -4.82 16.60
N GLU A 318 28.93 -5.72 15.79
CA GLU A 318 30.18 -5.52 15.04
C GLU A 318 29.95 -4.89 13.66
N LYS A 319 28.70 -4.72 13.22
CA LYS A 319 28.35 -4.23 11.89
C LYS A 319 27.18 -3.27 11.95
N LEU A 320 27.21 -2.28 11.08
CA LEU A 320 26.10 -1.35 10.85
C LEU A 320 25.97 -1.10 9.35
N GLY A 321 24.76 -1.18 8.81
CA GLY A 321 24.49 -0.87 7.42
C GLY A 321 23.71 0.43 7.24
N VAL A 322 24.05 1.23 6.24
CA VAL A 322 23.26 2.39 5.81
C VAL A 322 22.61 2.06 4.47
N TYR A 323 21.28 2.17 4.39
CA TYR A 323 20.50 1.79 3.21
C TYR A 323 19.93 3.00 2.49
N PHE A 324 20.20 3.11 1.20
CA PHE A 324 19.65 4.12 0.31
C PHE A 324 18.63 3.49 -0.63
N HIS A 325 17.42 4.02 -0.65
CA HIS A 325 16.35 3.48 -1.48
C HIS A 325 16.56 3.78 -2.97
N GLY A 326 16.05 2.91 -3.84
CA GLY A 326 15.95 3.13 -5.27
C GLY A 326 14.81 4.07 -5.66
N GLY A 327 14.64 4.27 -6.98
CA GLY A 327 13.62 5.17 -7.54
C GLY A 327 14.17 6.35 -8.33
N GLY A 328 15.37 6.20 -8.91
CA GLY A 328 15.94 7.19 -9.84
C GLY A 328 15.98 8.61 -9.29
N TRP A 329 16.27 8.77 -7.99
CA TRP A 329 16.39 10.06 -7.28
C TRP A 329 15.12 10.92 -7.23
N VAL A 330 14.04 10.48 -7.85
CA VAL A 330 12.81 11.26 -8.05
C VAL A 330 11.63 10.63 -7.30
N ILE A 331 11.63 9.31 -7.18
CA ILE A 331 10.57 8.52 -6.53
C ILE A 331 11.15 7.59 -5.46
N GLY A 332 10.27 6.96 -4.68
CA GLY A 332 10.64 6.10 -3.56
C GLY A 332 10.75 6.88 -2.24
N SER A 333 10.93 6.13 -1.16
CA SER A 333 11.19 6.62 0.19
C SER A 333 11.74 5.48 1.04
N ARG A 334 12.21 5.81 2.25
CA ARG A 334 12.48 4.80 3.29
C ARG A 334 11.23 3.98 3.66
N LYS A 335 10.02 4.53 3.56
CA LYS A 335 8.77 3.79 3.83
C LYS A 335 8.47 2.75 2.76
N SER A 336 8.64 3.09 1.48
CA SER A 336 8.43 2.11 0.41
C SER A 336 9.47 0.99 0.43
N HIS A 337 10.62 1.18 1.07
CA HIS A 337 11.66 0.14 1.19
C HIS A 337 11.70 -0.52 2.59
N GLN A 338 10.78 -0.16 3.49
CA GLN A 338 10.79 -0.62 4.88
C GLN A 338 10.82 -2.15 4.98
N THR A 339 10.00 -2.85 4.21
CA THR A 339 9.92 -4.32 4.26
C THR A 339 11.21 -5.00 3.82
N ILE A 340 11.89 -4.47 2.79
CA ILE A 340 13.13 -5.10 2.33
C ILE A 340 14.26 -4.84 3.30
N VAL A 341 14.34 -3.63 3.88
CA VAL A 341 15.34 -3.29 4.91
C VAL A 341 15.10 -4.09 6.19
N ASN A 342 13.84 -4.26 6.62
CA ASN A 342 13.45 -5.17 7.70
C ASN A 342 13.98 -6.59 7.44
N THR A 343 13.75 -7.10 6.23
CA THR A 343 14.13 -8.47 5.85
C THR A 343 15.64 -8.65 5.86
N ILE A 344 16.39 -7.67 5.36
CA ILE A 344 17.86 -7.66 5.42
C ILE A 344 18.33 -7.63 6.89
N ALA A 345 17.78 -6.73 7.71
CA ALA A 345 18.15 -6.61 9.12
C ALA A 345 17.91 -7.91 9.90
N ASP A 346 16.76 -8.55 9.68
CA ASP A 346 16.42 -9.82 10.31
C ASP A 346 17.30 -10.98 9.86
N ALA A 347 17.61 -11.07 8.56
CA ALA A 347 18.43 -12.15 8.01
C ALA A 347 19.89 -12.01 8.43
N THR A 348 20.43 -10.79 8.41
CA THR A 348 21.83 -10.49 8.71
C THR A 348 22.12 -10.30 10.19
N LYS A 349 21.07 -10.19 11.02
CA LYS A 349 21.16 -9.78 12.43
C LYS A 349 21.97 -8.50 12.60
N THR A 350 21.96 -7.60 11.63
CA THR A 350 22.76 -6.37 11.64
C THR A 350 21.82 -5.18 11.82
N ILE A 351 22.29 -4.13 12.49
CA ILE A 351 21.54 -2.87 12.57
C ILE A 351 21.62 -2.16 11.22
N TRP A 352 20.48 -1.78 10.66
CA TRP A 352 20.39 -1.03 9.41
C TRP A 352 19.77 0.34 9.63
N ILE A 353 20.21 1.34 8.88
CA ILE A 353 19.67 2.70 8.93
C ILE A 353 19.24 3.10 7.52
N SER A 354 17.95 3.30 7.28
CA SER A 354 17.46 3.80 6.00
C SER A 354 17.36 5.33 6.01
N VAL A 355 17.76 5.96 4.91
CA VAL A 355 17.89 7.42 4.80
C VAL A 355 16.81 8.00 3.88
N GLU A 356 16.08 9.02 4.36
CA GLU A 356 15.12 9.81 3.55
C GLU A 356 15.83 11.02 2.92
N TYR A 357 16.69 10.76 1.94
CA TYR A 357 17.36 11.84 1.23
C TYR A 357 16.36 12.66 0.41
N ARG A 358 16.64 13.95 0.23
CA ARG A 358 15.75 14.83 -0.54
C ARG A 358 15.67 14.38 -2.00
N LEU A 359 14.49 14.47 -2.61
CA LEU A 359 14.27 13.99 -3.98
C LEU A 359 14.26 15.14 -4.99
N ALA A 360 14.63 14.79 -6.22
CA ALA A 360 14.42 15.62 -7.39
C ALA A 360 12.96 15.53 -7.88
N PRO A 361 12.44 16.52 -8.62
CA PRO A 361 13.11 17.72 -9.15
C PRO A 361 13.31 18.86 -8.14
N GLU A 362 12.71 18.78 -6.95
CA GLU A 362 12.81 19.84 -5.93
C GLU A 362 14.26 20.03 -5.46
N HIS A 363 15.00 18.93 -5.40
CA HIS A 363 16.40 18.90 -4.98
C HIS A 363 17.22 18.04 -5.95
N LYS A 364 17.68 18.65 -7.05
CA LYS A 364 18.52 18.00 -8.06
C LYS A 364 19.92 17.68 -7.53
N TYR A 365 20.66 16.87 -8.28
CA TYR A 365 22.07 16.62 -8.04
C TYR A 365 22.87 17.94 -7.92
N PRO A 366 23.81 18.06 -6.96
CA PRO A 366 24.29 17.03 -6.04
C PRO A 366 23.51 16.90 -4.71
N ILE A 367 22.42 17.65 -4.50
CA ILE A 367 21.77 17.77 -3.18
C ILE A 367 21.39 16.41 -2.57
N TRP A 368 20.74 15.54 -3.34
CA TRP A 368 20.35 14.20 -2.86
C TRP A 368 21.54 13.30 -2.53
N LEU A 369 22.69 13.49 -3.20
CA LEU A 369 23.92 12.75 -2.90
C LEU A 369 24.62 13.32 -1.66
N ASP A 370 24.65 14.64 -1.54
CA ASP A 370 25.24 15.35 -0.40
C ASP A 370 24.51 14.97 0.89
N ASP A 371 23.17 14.88 0.86
CA ASP A 371 22.36 14.38 1.98
C ASP A 371 22.82 12.99 2.45
N CYS A 372 23.05 12.08 1.50
CA CYS A 372 23.48 10.72 1.80
C CYS A 372 24.92 10.67 2.33
N CYS A 373 25.80 11.52 1.78
CA CYS A 373 27.18 11.66 2.26
C CYS A 373 27.22 12.18 3.70
N ASP A 374 26.50 13.27 3.98
CA ASP A 374 26.44 13.90 5.30
C ASP A 374 25.90 12.94 6.36
N VAL A 375 24.81 12.24 6.06
CA VAL A 375 24.23 11.24 6.96
C VAL A 375 25.20 10.09 7.22
N THR A 376 25.88 9.59 6.20
CA THR A 376 26.84 8.49 6.35
C THR A 376 28.03 8.90 7.21
N GLN A 377 28.59 10.09 6.97
CA GLN A 377 29.69 10.62 7.79
C GLN A 377 29.27 10.78 9.25
N TYR A 378 28.08 11.31 9.50
CA TYR A 378 27.52 11.41 10.86
C TYR A 378 27.42 10.03 11.51
N ILE A 379 26.89 9.03 10.80
CA ILE A 379 26.75 7.66 11.30
C ILE A 379 28.12 7.06 11.64
N ILE A 380 29.14 7.21 10.77
CA ILE A 380 30.50 6.71 11.05
C ILE A 380 31.07 7.33 12.33
N GLN A 381 30.90 8.64 12.51
CA GLN A 381 31.41 9.38 13.67
C GLN A 381 30.65 9.07 14.97
N ASN A 382 29.39 8.64 14.88
CA ASN A 382 28.48 8.48 16.01
C ASN A 382 27.90 7.06 16.12
N LYS A 383 28.54 6.05 15.52
CA LYS A 383 27.97 4.70 15.38
C LYS A 383 27.56 4.06 16.71
N THR A 384 28.28 4.33 17.79
CA THR A 384 27.96 3.82 19.14
C THR A 384 26.60 4.31 19.66
N ASN A 385 26.12 5.47 19.21
CA ASN A 385 24.78 5.97 19.54
C ASN A 385 23.66 5.10 18.96
N PHE A 386 23.96 4.28 17.94
CA PHE A 386 23.03 3.34 17.32
C PHE A 386 23.16 1.91 17.90
N GLY A 387 23.89 1.74 19.00
CA GLY A 387 23.96 0.47 19.72
C GLY A 387 25.00 -0.55 19.21
N VAL A 388 25.86 -0.15 18.26
CA VAL A 388 27.01 -0.95 17.80
C VAL A 388 28.30 -0.61 18.56
N ASN A 389 29.31 -1.46 18.44
CA ASN A 389 30.60 -1.28 19.09
C ASN A 389 31.47 -0.21 18.39
N GLU A 390 32.43 0.37 19.11
CA GLU A 390 33.38 1.35 18.55
C GLU A 390 34.23 0.78 17.40
N THR A 391 34.44 -0.54 17.40
CA THR A 391 35.16 -1.27 16.33
C THR A 391 34.25 -1.68 15.18
N ALA A 392 32.94 -1.41 15.25
CA ALA A 392 31.99 -1.89 14.26
C ALA A 392 32.33 -1.38 12.85
N LYS A 393 32.22 -2.28 11.87
CA LYS A 393 32.36 -1.97 10.45
C LYS A 393 31.06 -1.35 9.94
N VAL A 394 31.14 -0.13 9.42
CA VAL A 394 30.00 0.54 8.77
C VAL A 394 30.02 0.20 7.28
N GLY A 395 28.89 -0.19 6.71
CA GLY A 395 28.76 -0.42 5.27
C GLY A 395 27.57 0.29 4.67
N VAL A 396 27.53 0.32 3.35
CA VAL A 396 26.45 0.96 2.57
C VAL A 396 25.76 -0.03 1.66
N ALA A 397 24.46 0.12 1.48
CA ALA A 397 23.69 -0.69 0.55
C ALA A 397 22.59 0.13 -0.10
N GLY A 398 22.15 -0.33 -1.26
CA GLY A 398 20.99 0.26 -1.89
C GLY A 398 20.70 -0.39 -3.22
N ASP A 399 19.51 -0.10 -3.71
CA ASP A 399 19.00 -0.67 -4.93
C ASP A 399 18.85 0.39 -6.03
N SER A 400 19.14 0.04 -7.29
CA SER A 400 19.03 0.94 -8.43
C SER A 400 19.82 2.24 -8.21
N ALA A 401 19.14 3.39 -8.11
CA ALA A 401 19.73 4.68 -7.74
C ALA A 401 20.38 4.69 -6.34
N GLY A 402 19.82 3.97 -5.37
CA GLY A 402 20.43 3.80 -4.06
C GLY A 402 21.72 2.98 -4.11
N GLY A 403 21.81 2.04 -5.05
CA GLY A 403 23.05 1.31 -5.36
C GLY A 403 24.11 2.23 -5.96
N MET A 404 23.73 3.14 -6.84
CA MET A 404 24.62 4.20 -7.36
C MET A 404 25.14 5.10 -6.23
N ILE A 405 24.26 5.54 -5.32
CA ILE A 405 24.62 6.33 -4.14
C ILE A 405 25.63 5.56 -3.27
N SER A 406 25.36 4.27 -3.03
CA SER A 406 26.24 3.39 -2.24
C SER A 406 27.64 3.30 -2.84
N ALA A 407 27.76 3.08 -4.15
CA ALA A 407 29.05 3.01 -4.83
C ALA A 407 29.81 4.35 -4.77
N SER A 408 29.08 5.46 -4.91
CA SER A 408 29.65 6.82 -4.79
C SER A 408 30.22 7.10 -3.41
N ILE A 409 29.46 6.73 -2.36
CA ILE A 409 29.87 6.88 -0.96
C ILE A 409 31.04 5.97 -0.61
N ALA A 410 30.98 4.70 -1.01
CA ALA A 410 32.02 3.71 -0.75
C ALA A 410 33.39 4.14 -1.29
N ARG A 411 33.41 4.95 -2.35
CA ARG A 411 34.62 5.58 -2.88
C ARG A 411 35.00 6.87 -2.15
N THR A 412 34.03 7.72 -1.86
CA THR A 412 34.28 9.11 -1.44
C THR A 412 34.54 9.23 0.06
N ILE A 413 33.90 8.39 0.87
CA ILE A 413 33.94 8.46 2.33
C ILE A 413 34.87 7.36 2.87
N LYS A 414 35.85 7.77 3.70
CA LYS A 414 36.72 6.83 4.41
C LYS A 414 35.97 6.16 5.56
N GLY A 415 36.34 4.91 5.87
CA GLY A 415 35.75 4.15 6.98
C GLY A 415 34.56 3.25 6.60
N ILE A 416 34.20 3.19 5.32
CA ILE A 416 33.27 2.18 4.80
C ILE A 416 33.99 0.83 4.73
N GLY A 417 33.44 -0.19 5.38
CA GLY A 417 34.00 -1.54 5.46
C GLY A 417 33.42 -2.52 4.44
N PHE A 418 32.23 -2.25 3.90
CA PHE A 418 31.59 -3.07 2.87
C PHE A 418 30.54 -2.28 2.08
N GLN A 419 30.23 -2.76 0.87
CA GLN A 419 29.11 -2.24 0.07
C GLN A 419 28.27 -3.36 -0.55
N ILE A 420 26.94 -3.15 -0.65
CA ILE A 420 26.01 -4.08 -1.31
C ILE A 420 25.24 -3.32 -2.40
N LEU A 421 25.50 -3.67 -3.65
CA LEU A 421 25.00 -2.99 -4.83
C LEU A 421 23.93 -3.86 -5.50
N ILE A 422 22.66 -3.44 -5.39
CA ILE A 422 21.51 -4.21 -5.88
C ILE A 422 21.04 -3.57 -7.18
N TYR A 423 21.20 -4.27 -8.31
CA TYR A 423 20.93 -3.82 -9.69
C TYR A 423 21.29 -2.34 -9.92
N ALA A 424 22.49 -1.96 -9.47
CA ALA A 424 22.88 -0.56 -9.31
C ALA A 424 23.09 0.15 -10.65
N GLY A 425 22.66 1.41 -10.73
CA GLY A 425 22.88 2.27 -11.89
C GLY A 425 24.29 2.87 -11.91
N LEU A 426 25.29 2.07 -12.29
CA LEU A 426 26.72 2.45 -12.19
C LEU A 426 27.27 3.20 -13.42
N ASP A 427 26.44 3.38 -14.44
CA ASP A 427 26.69 4.22 -15.60
C ASP A 427 25.38 4.83 -16.08
N ILE A 428 25.27 6.16 -15.97
CA ILE A 428 24.08 6.89 -16.41
C ILE A 428 24.18 7.41 -17.85
N THR A 429 25.28 7.13 -18.56
CA THR A 429 25.45 7.47 -19.98
C THR A 429 24.69 6.54 -20.92
N ARG A 430 24.40 5.30 -20.46
CA ARG A 430 23.64 4.27 -21.17
C ARG A 430 24.35 3.69 -22.39
N GLU A 431 25.67 3.57 -22.31
CA GLU A 431 26.51 3.08 -23.41
C GLU A 431 26.70 1.54 -23.38
N THR A 432 26.09 0.83 -22.44
CA THR A 432 26.30 -0.62 -22.24
C THR A 432 25.44 -1.51 -23.16
N PRO A 433 25.88 -2.75 -23.50
CA PRO A 433 25.11 -3.65 -24.34
C PRO A 433 23.73 -4.02 -23.74
N SER A 434 23.66 -4.27 -22.43
CA SER A 434 22.40 -4.57 -21.73
C SER A 434 21.35 -3.48 -21.86
N TYR A 435 21.76 -2.21 -21.99
CA TYR A 435 20.82 -1.12 -22.24
C TYR A 435 20.05 -1.39 -23.54
N ASN A 436 20.73 -1.70 -24.63
CA ASN A 436 20.06 -1.99 -25.90
C ASN A 436 19.29 -3.33 -25.88
N GLU A 437 19.77 -4.32 -25.12
CA GLU A 437 19.12 -5.63 -25.00
C GLU A 437 17.78 -5.55 -24.25
N PHE A 438 17.65 -4.70 -23.24
CA PHE A 438 16.54 -4.73 -22.27
C PHE A 438 15.71 -3.46 -22.16
N THR A 439 15.76 -2.59 -23.15
CA THR A 439 14.99 -1.34 -23.19
C THR A 439 13.76 -1.38 -24.11
N HIS A 440 13.39 -2.56 -24.61
CA HIS A 440 12.17 -2.73 -25.40
C HIS A 440 10.90 -2.61 -24.53
N GLN A 441 9.75 -2.35 -25.17
CA GLN A 441 8.46 -2.03 -24.52
C GLN A 441 7.95 -3.07 -23.48
N MET A 442 8.57 -4.25 -23.39
CA MET A 442 8.21 -5.33 -22.47
C MET A 442 8.91 -5.27 -21.10
N TYR A 443 9.91 -4.41 -20.92
CA TYR A 443 10.65 -4.25 -19.66
C TYR A 443 10.17 -3.02 -18.88
N VAL A 444 10.39 -3.01 -17.55
CA VAL A 444 9.89 -1.96 -16.66
C VAL A 444 10.68 -0.66 -16.76
N LEU A 445 12.02 -0.78 -16.78
CA LEU A 445 12.91 0.37 -16.87
C LEU A 445 13.11 0.76 -18.35
N THR A 446 12.10 1.41 -18.92
CA THR A 446 12.12 1.81 -20.34
C THR A 446 13.01 3.04 -20.57
N PRO A 447 13.45 3.30 -21.82
CA PRO A 447 14.15 4.53 -22.18
C PRO A 447 13.41 5.79 -21.74
N GLU A 448 12.09 5.85 -21.95
CA GLU A 448 11.28 7.01 -21.60
C GLU A 448 11.27 7.27 -20.10
N LEU A 449 11.18 6.20 -19.29
CA LEU A 449 11.26 6.33 -17.84
C LEU A 449 12.67 6.77 -17.40
N MET A 450 13.72 6.18 -17.97
CA MET A 450 15.09 6.57 -17.67
C MET A 450 15.37 8.03 -18.06
N ASP A 451 14.85 8.50 -19.20
CA ASP A 451 14.95 9.89 -19.66
C ASP A 451 14.23 10.83 -18.71
N TRP A 452 12.99 10.49 -18.36
CA TRP A 452 12.22 11.25 -17.41
C TRP A 452 12.93 11.37 -16.05
N LEU A 453 13.49 10.27 -15.52
CA LEU A 453 14.26 10.29 -14.27
C LEU A 453 15.50 11.19 -14.38
N LYS A 454 16.25 11.08 -15.49
CA LYS A 454 17.46 11.88 -15.73
C LYS A 454 17.14 13.37 -15.81
N GLU A 455 16.11 13.75 -16.55
CA GLU A 455 15.69 15.14 -16.74
C GLU A 455 15.26 15.81 -15.43
N HIS A 456 14.61 15.06 -14.54
CA HIS A 456 14.21 15.56 -13.24
C HIS A 456 15.39 15.61 -12.27
N ALA A 457 16.29 14.63 -12.29
CA ALA A 457 17.36 14.47 -11.31
C ALA A 457 18.59 15.36 -11.53
N PHE A 458 18.85 15.78 -12.77
CA PHE A 458 20.07 16.49 -13.14
C PHE A 458 19.79 17.81 -13.85
N GLU A 459 20.78 18.69 -13.84
CA GLU A 459 20.83 19.82 -14.77
C GLU A 459 21.23 19.33 -16.16
N THR A 460 20.74 20.01 -17.21
CA THR A 460 21.06 19.65 -18.60
C THR A 460 22.57 19.69 -18.89
N SER A 461 23.32 20.54 -18.18
CA SER A 461 24.78 20.66 -18.31
C SER A 461 25.57 19.66 -17.45
N GLN A 462 24.92 18.74 -16.74
CA GLN A 462 25.60 17.80 -15.87
C GLN A 462 26.51 16.87 -16.69
N ASP A 463 27.78 16.76 -16.28
CA ASP A 463 28.67 15.73 -16.81
C ASP A 463 28.21 14.36 -16.32
N LEU A 464 27.65 13.57 -17.23
CA LEU A 464 27.16 12.22 -16.96
C LEU A 464 28.31 11.22 -16.72
N LYS A 465 29.55 11.58 -17.05
CA LYS A 465 30.76 10.82 -16.74
C LYS A 465 31.37 11.21 -15.39
N ASP A 466 30.73 12.11 -14.63
CA ASP A 466 31.14 12.39 -13.25
C ASP A 466 31.14 11.07 -12.47
N PRO A 467 32.29 10.64 -11.93
CA PRO A 467 32.42 9.33 -11.31
C PRO A 467 31.65 9.20 -9.97
N ARG A 468 31.04 10.28 -9.48
CA ARG A 468 30.08 10.25 -8.35
C ARG A 468 28.69 9.75 -8.75
N ILE A 469 28.37 9.72 -10.04
CA ILE A 469 27.07 9.26 -10.58
C ILE A 469 27.23 8.16 -11.65
N SER A 470 28.44 8.00 -12.19
CA SER A 470 28.81 6.89 -13.08
C SER A 470 30.11 6.25 -12.63
N ALA A 471 30.02 5.29 -11.72
CA ALA A 471 31.17 4.61 -11.12
C ALA A 471 32.09 3.90 -12.14
N LEU A 472 31.63 3.62 -13.36
CA LEU A 472 32.49 3.08 -14.43
C LEU A 472 33.61 4.02 -14.86
N TYR A 473 33.45 5.34 -14.71
CA TYR A 473 34.48 6.33 -15.07
C TYR A 473 35.46 6.63 -13.92
N ASN A 474 35.44 5.81 -12.87
CA ASN A 474 36.40 5.91 -11.79
C ASN A 474 37.83 5.61 -12.25
N THR A 475 38.75 6.54 -11.95
CA THR A 475 40.18 6.38 -12.24
C THR A 475 40.98 5.80 -11.07
N SER A 476 40.38 5.67 -9.88
CA SER A 476 41.01 5.08 -8.69
C SER A 476 39.99 4.31 -7.86
N LEU A 477 40.31 3.05 -7.56
CA LEU A 477 39.44 2.07 -6.90
C LEU A 477 40.13 1.30 -5.76
N GLN A 478 41.37 1.66 -5.41
CA GLN A 478 42.21 0.89 -4.47
C GLN A 478 41.68 0.90 -3.03
N ASP A 479 40.92 1.92 -2.65
CA ASP A 479 40.36 2.09 -1.30
C ASP A 479 38.87 1.69 -1.22
N VAL A 480 38.32 1.14 -2.29
CA VAL A 480 36.92 0.73 -2.33
C VAL A 480 36.75 -0.55 -1.50
N PRO A 481 35.76 -0.63 -0.60
CA PRO A 481 35.59 -1.77 0.28
C PRO A 481 35.08 -2.99 -0.47
N LEU A 482 35.16 -4.15 0.20
CA LEU A 482 34.62 -5.41 -0.27
C LEU A 482 33.15 -5.25 -0.73
N CYS A 483 32.82 -5.83 -1.87
CA CYS A 483 31.59 -5.51 -2.60
C CYS A 483 30.76 -6.75 -2.93
N LEU A 484 29.47 -6.73 -2.57
CA LEU A 484 28.48 -7.68 -3.09
C LEU A 484 27.67 -7.02 -4.21
N PHE A 485 27.62 -7.67 -5.36
CA PHE A 485 26.73 -7.33 -6.46
C PHE A 485 25.54 -8.30 -6.47
N ILE A 486 24.32 -7.77 -6.50
CA ILE A 486 23.10 -8.52 -6.79
C ILE A 486 22.54 -7.96 -8.08
N VAL A 487 22.56 -8.76 -9.14
CA VAL A 487 22.30 -8.30 -10.51
C VAL A 487 21.08 -9.03 -11.05
N ALA A 488 20.12 -8.30 -11.62
CA ALA A 488 19.01 -8.88 -12.37
C ALA A 488 19.48 -9.24 -13.79
N GLU A 489 19.16 -10.45 -14.27
CA GLU A 489 19.60 -10.91 -15.60
C GLU A 489 19.03 -10.09 -16.76
N LEU A 490 17.80 -9.59 -16.60
CA LEU A 490 17.03 -8.94 -17.66
C LEU A 490 16.79 -7.46 -17.31
N ASP A 491 17.89 -6.73 -17.15
CA ASP A 491 17.93 -5.36 -16.67
C ASP A 491 18.86 -4.51 -17.54
N PRO A 492 18.41 -3.34 -18.04
CA PRO A 492 19.27 -2.38 -18.74
C PRO A 492 20.58 -2.05 -18.01
N LEU A 493 20.59 -2.09 -16.67
CA LEU A 493 21.74 -1.75 -15.83
C LEU A 493 22.70 -2.92 -15.56
N ARG A 494 22.38 -4.13 -16.06
CA ARG A 494 23.14 -5.38 -15.80
C ARG A 494 24.62 -5.20 -16.08
N ASP A 495 24.98 -4.78 -17.29
CA ASP A 495 26.37 -4.80 -17.74
C ASP A 495 27.21 -3.76 -17.00
N GLY A 496 26.62 -2.66 -16.53
CA GLY A 496 27.33 -1.70 -15.66
C GLY A 496 27.79 -2.33 -14.35
N SER A 497 26.99 -3.22 -13.76
CA SER A 497 27.40 -4.00 -12.58
C SER A 497 28.52 -5.00 -12.90
N LEU A 498 28.41 -5.72 -14.02
CA LEU A 498 29.42 -6.69 -14.45
C LEU A 498 30.76 -6.04 -14.80
N GLU A 499 30.74 -4.85 -15.41
CA GLU A 499 31.94 -4.10 -15.75
C GLU A 499 32.58 -3.49 -14.51
N TYR A 500 31.78 -2.91 -13.60
CA TYR A 500 32.31 -2.35 -12.37
C TYR A 500 32.96 -3.42 -11.47
N GLN A 501 32.36 -4.61 -11.39
CA GLN A 501 32.96 -5.75 -10.70
C GLN A 501 34.36 -6.05 -11.24
N LYS A 502 34.53 -6.15 -12.57
CA LYS A 502 35.84 -6.40 -13.20
C LYS A 502 36.85 -5.31 -12.88
N LEU A 503 36.40 -4.04 -12.84
CA LEU A 503 37.27 -2.91 -12.46
C LEU A 503 37.73 -3.03 -11.00
N LEU A 504 36.84 -3.40 -10.08
CA LEU A 504 37.16 -3.65 -8.67
C LEU A 504 38.12 -4.83 -8.48
N GLU A 505 37.87 -5.96 -9.15
CA GLU A 505 38.74 -7.14 -9.09
C GLU A 505 40.15 -6.82 -9.64
N LYS A 506 40.23 -6.08 -10.74
CA LYS A 506 41.51 -5.61 -11.30
C LYS A 506 42.26 -4.67 -10.34
N ALA A 507 41.53 -3.93 -9.52
CA ALA A 507 42.09 -3.08 -8.47
C ALA A 507 42.44 -3.86 -7.18
N GLY A 508 42.19 -5.17 -7.13
CA GLY A 508 42.48 -6.04 -5.98
C GLY A 508 41.39 -6.05 -4.90
N VAL A 509 40.22 -5.47 -5.18
CA VAL A 509 39.07 -5.46 -4.26
C VAL A 509 38.38 -6.82 -4.30
N GLN A 510 38.06 -7.35 -3.13
CA GLN A 510 37.27 -8.58 -3.01
C GLN A 510 35.82 -8.32 -3.41
N THR A 511 35.31 -9.08 -4.39
CA THR A 511 33.92 -8.99 -4.83
C THR A 511 33.21 -10.34 -4.74
N LYS A 512 31.88 -10.29 -4.54
CA LYS A 512 30.96 -11.41 -4.77
C LYS A 512 29.87 -10.93 -5.73
N LEU A 513 29.38 -11.81 -6.59
CA LEU A 513 28.30 -11.50 -7.51
C LEU A 513 27.24 -12.61 -7.50
N LEU A 514 25.98 -12.19 -7.37
CA LEU A 514 24.81 -13.00 -7.65
C LEU A 514 24.12 -12.45 -8.90
N LEU A 515 24.01 -13.26 -9.94
CA LEU A 515 23.16 -12.99 -11.09
C LEU A 515 21.84 -13.73 -10.90
N VAL A 516 20.78 -13.01 -10.57
CA VAL A 516 19.44 -13.57 -10.39
C VAL A 516 18.79 -13.74 -11.75
N LYS A 517 18.52 -14.99 -12.11
CA LYS A 517 18.06 -15.37 -13.44
C LYS A 517 16.58 -15.09 -13.63
N GLY A 518 16.23 -14.67 -14.84
CA GLY A 518 14.87 -14.48 -15.32
C GLY A 518 14.08 -13.37 -14.64
N VAL A 519 14.71 -12.55 -13.81
CA VAL A 519 14.10 -11.37 -13.16
C VAL A 519 14.51 -10.07 -13.84
N ILE A 520 13.70 -9.06 -13.62
CA ILE A 520 13.80 -7.72 -14.20
C ILE A 520 14.21 -6.68 -13.16
N HIS A 521 14.53 -5.47 -13.62
CA HIS A 521 14.80 -4.32 -12.75
C HIS A 521 13.69 -4.11 -11.71
N GLY A 522 14.07 -3.87 -10.45
CA GLY A 522 13.14 -3.58 -9.35
C GLY A 522 12.51 -4.82 -8.69
N TYR A 523 12.86 -6.04 -9.08
CA TYR A 523 12.28 -7.25 -8.46
C TYR A 523 12.50 -7.29 -6.93
N PHE A 524 13.65 -6.78 -6.46
CA PHE A 524 14.08 -6.92 -5.08
C PHE A 524 13.22 -6.10 -4.10
N SER A 525 12.69 -4.95 -4.55
CA SER A 525 11.78 -4.12 -3.76
C SER A 525 10.32 -4.65 -3.77
N LEU A 526 10.06 -5.77 -4.45
CA LEU A 526 8.73 -6.35 -4.63
C LEU A 526 8.64 -7.79 -4.08
N PRO A 527 8.88 -8.00 -2.78
CA PRO A 527 9.05 -9.33 -2.19
C PRO A 527 7.77 -10.19 -2.20
N GLY A 528 6.58 -9.58 -2.24
CA GLY A 528 5.32 -10.33 -2.38
C GLY A 528 4.98 -10.75 -3.81
N ILE A 529 5.76 -10.28 -4.79
CA ILE A 529 5.62 -10.62 -6.21
C ILE A 529 6.76 -11.55 -6.65
N PHE A 530 7.97 -11.32 -6.15
CA PHE A 530 9.18 -12.09 -6.44
C PHE A 530 9.72 -12.82 -5.18
N PRO A 531 8.90 -13.59 -4.44
CA PRO A 531 9.31 -14.16 -3.17
C PRO A 531 10.53 -15.09 -3.29
N GLN A 532 10.66 -15.86 -4.38
CA GLN A 532 11.80 -16.78 -4.55
C GLN A 532 13.08 -16.03 -4.88
N ALA A 533 13.03 -15.13 -5.87
CA ALA A 533 14.19 -14.32 -6.25
C ALA A 533 14.67 -13.40 -5.13
N VAL A 534 13.74 -12.82 -4.35
CA VAL A 534 14.09 -12.04 -3.16
C VAL A 534 14.73 -12.92 -2.10
N ALA A 535 14.19 -14.11 -1.81
CA ALA A 535 14.79 -15.02 -0.84
C ALA A 535 16.23 -15.42 -1.22
N GLU A 536 16.49 -15.73 -2.49
CA GLU A 536 17.85 -16.02 -3.00
C GLU A 536 18.82 -14.84 -2.74
N SER A 537 18.34 -13.62 -3.02
CA SER A 537 19.10 -12.39 -2.82
C SER A 537 19.38 -12.11 -1.35
N ILE A 538 18.38 -12.28 -0.47
CA ILE A 538 18.52 -12.11 0.98
C ILE A 538 19.48 -13.14 1.58
N ASN A 539 19.41 -14.41 1.16
CA ASN A 539 20.34 -15.44 1.60
C ASN A 539 21.78 -15.09 1.20
N THR A 540 21.98 -14.57 0.00
CA THR A 540 23.31 -14.13 -0.45
C THR A 540 23.83 -12.94 0.35
N ILE A 541 22.95 -11.97 0.68
CA ILE A 541 23.30 -10.86 1.57
C ILE A 541 23.71 -11.39 2.95
N GLN A 542 22.96 -12.35 3.50
CA GLN A 542 23.29 -12.98 4.78
C GLN A 542 24.67 -13.65 4.75
N ASP A 543 24.96 -14.45 3.73
CA ASP A 543 26.25 -15.14 3.58
C ASP A 543 27.42 -14.18 3.38
N PHE A 544 27.20 -13.11 2.62
CA PHE A 544 28.17 -12.04 2.46
C PHE A 544 28.44 -11.34 3.79
N MET A 545 27.38 -10.95 4.51
CA MET A 545 27.50 -10.30 5.81
C MET A 545 28.16 -11.21 6.84
N ALA A 546 27.95 -12.53 6.79
CA ALA A 546 28.62 -13.49 7.66
C ALA A 546 30.14 -13.60 7.39
N SER A 547 30.59 -13.31 6.17
CA SER A 547 32.02 -13.36 5.80
C SER A 547 32.84 -12.13 6.17
N ILE A 548 32.19 -11.05 6.61
CA ILE A 548 32.81 -9.78 7.05
C ILE A 548 33.20 -9.85 8.51
#